data_AF-A0A3D0DXJ5-F1
#
_entry.id   AF-A0A3D0DXJ5-F1
#
_cell.length_a   1.000
_cell.length_b   1.000
_cell.length_c   1.000
_cell.angle_alpha   90.00
_cell.angle_beta   90.00
_cell.angle_gamma   90.00
#
_symmetry.space_group_name_H-M   'P 1'
#
loop_
_entity.id
_entity.type
_entity.pdbx_description
1 polymer ?
#
loop_
_entity_poly.entity_id
_entity_poly.type
_entity_poly.pdbx_seq_one_letter_code
_entity_poly.pdbx_strand_id
1 'polypeptide(L)'
;MAEDSFPVFNAFIPRLGAIPDHALRIRIIVAFGLAKGFVLTTAHHNQMVEAFELVEAQRLISPTPEINHEAARQLQILTRYSDSLRDSYRAATKAARNLVTELKTR
;
A
#
# COMPACT_ATOMS: atom_id res chain seq x y z
N MET A 1 -7.86 -16.06 -10.19
CA MET A 1 -8.45 -14.71 -10.33
C MET A 1 -8.30 -14.04 -8.99
N ALA A 2 -7.51 -12.97 -8.87
CA ALA A 2 -7.38 -12.25 -7.61
C ALA A 2 -8.74 -11.63 -7.27
N GLU A 3 -9.33 -12.00 -6.12
CA GLU A 3 -10.52 -11.33 -5.60
C GLU A 3 -10.26 -9.82 -5.58
N ASP A 4 -11.18 -9.07 -6.18
CA ASP A 4 -11.03 -7.63 -6.29
C ASP A 4 -11.01 -7.05 -4.88
N SER A 5 -9.86 -6.58 -4.44
CA SER A 5 -9.58 -6.21 -3.04
C SER A 5 -10.32 -4.95 -2.59
N PHE A 6 -11.22 -4.43 -3.43
CA PHE A 6 -11.92 -3.17 -3.21
C PHE A 6 -13.33 -3.15 -3.85
N PRO A 7 -14.22 -4.08 -3.46
CA PRO A 7 -15.56 -4.20 -4.05
C PRO A 7 -16.42 -2.95 -3.85
N VAL A 8 -16.15 -2.19 -2.78
CA VAL A 8 -16.80 -0.90 -2.51
C VAL A 8 -16.51 0.11 -3.63
N PHE A 9 -15.28 0.22 -4.12
CA PHE A 9 -14.96 1.18 -5.18
C PHE A 9 -15.69 0.84 -6.49
N ASN A 10 -15.71 -0.44 -6.87
CA ASN A 10 -16.40 -0.87 -8.08
C ASN A 10 -17.90 -0.59 -8.03
N ALA A 11 -18.52 -0.76 -6.87
CA ALA A 11 -19.93 -0.41 -6.66
C ALA A 11 -20.19 1.11 -6.77
N PHE A 12 -19.17 1.94 -6.54
CA PHE A 12 -19.26 3.40 -6.62
C PHE A 12 -18.92 3.98 -8.00
N ILE A 13 -18.30 3.23 -8.92
CA ILE A 13 -17.93 3.70 -10.27
C ILE A 13 -19.12 4.34 -11.03
N PRO A 14 -20.32 3.74 -11.08
CA PRO A 14 -21.45 4.34 -11.78
C PRO A 14 -21.88 5.68 -11.16
N ARG A 15 -21.80 5.80 -9.82
CA ARG A 15 -22.14 7.02 -9.10
C ARG A 15 -21.10 8.12 -9.27
N LEU A 16 -19.83 7.73 -9.37
CA LEU A 16 -18.71 8.63 -9.69
C LEU A 16 -18.89 9.31 -11.05
N GLY A 17 -19.35 8.56 -12.06
CA GLY A 17 -19.63 9.10 -13.39
C GLY A 17 -20.71 10.18 -13.41
N ALA A 18 -21.66 10.12 -12.47
CA ALA A 18 -22.77 11.06 -12.35
C ALA A 18 -22.42 12.38 -11.64
N ILE A 19 -21.23 12.50 -11.03
CA ILE A 19 -20.80 13.74 -10.37
C ILE A 19 -20.43 14.77 -11.46
N PRO A 20 -21.13 15.91 -11.55
CA PRO A 20 -20.88 16.89 -12.61
C PRO A 20 -19.54 17.62 -12.42
N ASP A 21 -19.10 17.80 -11.17
CA ASP A 21 -17.83 18.44 -10.84
C ASP A 21 -16.64 17.52 -11.17
N HIS A 22 -15.88 17.90 -12.20
CA HIS A 22 -14.69 17.19 -12.66
C HIS A 22 -13.56 17.19 -11.62
N ALA A 23 -13.33 18.29 -10.91
CA ALA A 23 -12.28 18.39 -9.91
C ALA A 23 -12.59 17.49 -8.70
N LEU A 24 -13.84 17.45 -8.27
CA LEU A 24 -14.31 16.56 -7.20
C LEU A 24 -14.18 15.09 -7.61
N ARG A 25 -14.55 14.73 -8.85
CA ARG A 25 -14.37 13.37 -9.38
C ARG A 25 -12.92 12.90 -9.33
N ILE A 26 -11.99 13.72 -9.82
CA ILE A 26 -10.55 13.39 -9.79
C ILE A 26 -10.10 13.13 -8.36
N ARG A 27 -10.48 13.98 -7.41
CA ARG A 27 -10.07 13.85 -6.01
C ARG A 27 -10.60 12.59 -5.36
N ILE A 28 -11.85 12.22 -5.63
CA ILE A 28 -12.43 10.95 -5.18
C ILE A 28 -11.64 9.78 -5.78
N ILE A 29 -11.39 9.77 -7.09
CA ILE A 29 -10.61 8.70 -7.76
C ILE A 29 -9.22 8.58 -7.15
N VAL A 30 -8.51 9.68 -6.94
CA VAL A 30 -7.17 9.70 -6.34
C VAL A 30 -7.20 9.16 -4.91
N ALA A 31 -8.15 9.59 -4.08
CA ALA A 31 -8.25 9.12 -2.69
C ALA A 31 -8.53 7.61 -2.62
N PHE A 32 -9.45 7.11 -3.45
CA PHE A 32 -9.75 5.69 -3.52
C PHE A 32 -8.60 4.87 -4.11
N GLY A 33 -7.92 5.37 -5.14
CA GLY A 33 -6.76 4.72 -5.74
C GLY A 33 -5.61 4.55 -4.74
N LEU A 34 -5.31 5.58 -3.95
CA LEU A 34 -4.31 5.51 -2.88
C LEU A 34 -4.72 4.53 -1.77
N ALA A 35 -5.99 4.52 -1.36
CA ALA A 35 -6.48 3.57 -0.36
C ALA A 35 -6.42 2.11 -0.84
N LYS A 36 -6.80 1.85 -2.09
CA LYS A 36 -6.69 0.52 -2.70
C LYS A 36 -5.23 0.07 -2.81
N GLY A 37 -4.35 0.97 -3.27
CA GLY A 37 -2.91 0.71 -3.34
C GLY A 37 -2.33 0.30 -1.98
N PHE A 38 -2.72 0.99 -0.92
CA PHE A 38 -2.28 0.67 0.44
C PHE A 38 -2.76 -0.72 0.92
N VAL A 39 -4.02 -1.08 0.67
CA VAL A 39 -4.54 -2.42 1.02
C VAL A 39 -3.83 -3.51 0.21
N LEU A 40 -3.58 -3.29 -1.08
CA LEU A 40 -2.84 -4.25 -1.90
C LEU A 40 -1.40 -4.42 -1.42
N THR A 41 -0.74 -3.35 -0.96
CA THR A 41 0.61 -3.48 -0.40
C THR A 41 0.66 -4.37 0.83
N THR A 42 -0.36 -4.34 1.71
CA THR A 42 -0.37 -5.22 2.89
C THR A 42 -0.36 -6.72 2.56
N ALA A 43 -0.89 -7.15 1.40
CA ALA A 43 -0.80 -8.54 0.96
C ALA A 43 0.64 -8.98 0.63
N HIS A 44 1.48 -8.06 0.14
CA HIS A 44 2.89 -8.33 -0.14
C HIS A 44 3.76 -8.36 1.13
N HIS A 45 3.27 -7.82 2.24
CA HIS A 45 4.01 -7.78 3.50
C HIS A 45 4.38 -9.18 4.00
N ASN A 46 3.42 -10.12 4.01
CA ASN A 46 3.62 -11.46 4.54
C ASN A 46 4.72 -12.21 3.77
N GLN A 47 4.72 -12.12 2.44
CA GLN A 47 5.72 -12.75 1.59
C GLN A 47 7.14 -12.23 1.87
N MET A 48 7.28 -10.92 2.13
CA MET A 48 8.57 -10.32 2.44
C MET A 48 9.08 -10.71 3.83
N VAL A 49 8.17 -10.81 4.80
CA VAL A 49 8.51 -11.26 6.17
C VAL A 49 8.94 -12.72 6.15
N GLU A 50 8.18 -13.60 5.49
CA GLU A 50 8.51 -15.03 5.35
C GLU A 50 9.90 -15.23 4.68
N ALA A 51 10.19 -14.47 3.62
CA ALA A 51 11.49 -14.52 2.95
C ALA A 51 12.65 -14.12 3.87
N PHE A 52 12.46 -13.07 4.68
CA PHE A 52 13.46 -12.65 5.67
C PHE A 52 13.64 -13.68 6.79
N GLU A 53 12.54 -14.19 7.36
CA GLU A 53 12.57 -15.20 8.42
C GLU A 53 13.27 -16.48 7.96
N LEU A 54 13.04 -16.91 6.72
CA LEU A 54 13.72 -18.07 6.14
C LEU A 54 15.23 -17.88 6.08
N VAL A 55 15.69 -16.71 5.61
CA VAL A 55 17.12 -16.40 5.49
C VAL A 55 17.77 -16.23 6.88
N GLU A 56 17.07 -15.62 7.83
CA GLU A 56 17.54 -15.51 9.22
C GLU A 56 17.65 -16.88 9.89
N ALA A 57 16.68 -17.78 9.69
CA ALA A 57 16.74 -19.13 10.21
C ALA A 57 17.97 -19.89 9.66
N GLN A 58 18.26 -19.75 8.36
CA GLN A 58 19.46 -20.33 7.75
C GLN A 58 20.73 -19.72 8.33
N ARG A 59 20.76 -18.40 8.57
CA ARG A 59 21.90 -17.69 9.16
C ARG A 59 22.23 -18.18 10.57
N LEU A 60 21.21 -18.49 11.37
CA LEU A 60 21.38 -19.01 12.73
C LEU A 60 21.93 -20.43 12.75
N ILE A 61 21.55 -21.26 11.78
CA ILE A 61 21.96 -22.67 11.69
C ILE A 61 23.36 -22.80 11.05
N SER A 62 23.61 -22.06 9.97
CA SER A 62 24.85 -22.15 9.20
C SER A 62 25.24 -20.77 8.64
N PRO A 63 25.92 -19.94 9.43
CA PRO A 63 26.32 -18.61 8.99
C PRO A 63 27.44 -18.70 7.95
N THR A 64 27.12 -18.41 6.69
CA THR A 64 28.10 -18.21 5.61
C THR A 64 28.14 -16.75 5.18
N PRO A 65 29.22 -16.27 4.53
CA PRO A 65 29.27 -14.92 3.97
C PRO A 65 28.08 -14.62 3.04
N GLU A 66 27.66 -15.59 2.23
CA GLU A 66 26.54 -15.47 1.29
C GLU A 66 25.22 -15.30 2.03
N ILE A 67 24.95 -16.11 3.05
CA ILE A 67 23.72 -16.03 3.86
C ILE A 67 23.69 -14.72 4.65
N ASN A 68 24.82 -14.28 5.20
CA ASN A 68 24.93 -12.99 5.87
C ASN A 68 24.62 -11.82 4.93
N HIS A 69 25.11 -11.88 3.69
CA HIS A 69 24.83 -10.85 2.68
C HIS A 69 23.36 -10.84 2.28
N GLU A 70 22.76 -12.01 2.04
CA GLU A 70 21.35 -12.11 1.68
C GLU A 70 20.44 -11.66 2.83
N ALA A 71 20.77 -11.97 4.09
CA ALA A 71 20.04 -11.47 5.26
C ALA A 71 20.05 -9.93 5.33
N ALA A 72 21.22 -9.32 5.14
CA ALA A 72 21.35 -7.86 5.10
C ALA A 72 20.54 -7.24 3.95
N ARG A 73 20.53 -7.90 2.79
CA ARG A 73 19.72 -7.49 1.64
C ARG A 73 18.22 -7.56 1.93
N GLN A 74 17.73 -8.66 2.49
CA GLN A 74 16.31 -8.81 2.84
C GLN A 74 15.88 -7.78 3.88
N LEU A 75 16.71 -7.52 4.89
CA LEU A 75 16.48 -6.44 5.86
C LEU A 75 16.39 -5.07 5.18
N GLN A 76 17.25 -4.78 4.20
CA GLN A 76 17.19 -3.54 3.44
C GLN A 76 15.89 -3.41 2.64
N ILE A 77 15.43 -4.50 2.03
CA ILE A 77 14.16 -4.54 1.28
C ILE A 77 12.99 -4.27 2.24
N LEU A 78 12.94 -4.93 3.40
CA LEU A 78 11.93 -4.68 4.44
C LEU A 78 11.93 -3.23 4.92
N THR A 79 13.12 -2.65 5.12
CA THR A 79 13.27 -1.25 5.54
C THR A 79 12.69 -0.29 4.50
N ARG A 80 13.09 -0.44 3.23
CA ARG A 80 12.57 0.40 2.13
C ARG A 80 11.06 0.25 1.96
N TYR A 81 10.55 -0.96 2.13
CA TYR A 81 9.12 -1.23 2.08
C TYR A 81 8.36 -0.54 3.22
N SER A 82 8.88 -0.59 4.46
CA SER A 82 8.31 0.13 5.61
C SER A 82 8.25 1.64 5.38
N ASP A 83 9.31 2.22 4.80
CA ASP A 83 9.32 3.65 4.47
C ASP A 83 8.31 3.99 3.37
N SER A 84 8.22 3.17 2.32
CA SER A 84 7.23 3.32 1.24
C SER A 84 5.78 3.21 1.75
N LEU A 85 5.50 2.31 2.70
CA LEU A 85 4.21 2.21 3.37
C LEU A 85 3.88 3.49 4.15
N ARG A 86 4.87 4.03 4.88
CA ARG A 86 4.71 5.27 5.66
C ARG A 86 4.35 6.45 4.75
N ASP A 87 5.02 6.56 3.61
CA ASP A 87 4.75 7.62 2.63
C ASP A 87 3.39 7.43 1.95
N SER A 88 3.03 6.19 1.60
CA SER A 88 1.71 5.87 1.04
C SER A 88 0.58 6.20 2.01
N TYR A 89 0.74 5.87 3.29
CA TYR A 89 -0.21 6.22 4.35
C TYR A 89 -0.36 7.74 4.50
N ARG A 90 0.74 8.48 4.50
CA ARG A 90 0.73 9.96 4.55
C ARG A 90 0.00 10.55 3.34
N ALA A 91 0.28 10.05 2.14
CA ALA A 91 -0.37 10.49 0.91
C ALA A 91 -1.87 10.21 0.92
N ALA A 92 -2.28 8.99 1.28
CA ALA A 92 -3.68 8.59 1.39
C ALA A 92 -4.43 9.44 2.44
N THR A 93 -3.83 9.63 3.61
CA THR A 93 -4.42 10.45 4.68
C THR A 93 -4.57 11.92 4.26
N LYS A 94 -3.57 12.49 3.58
CA LYS A 94 -3.62 13.85 3.06
C LYS A 94 -4.73 14.00 2.01
N ALA A 95 -4.81 13.06 1.07
CA ALA A 95 -5.86 13.05 0.05
C ALA A 95 -7.26 12.96 0.65
N ALA A 96 -7.46 12.07 1.63
CA ALA A 96 -8.73 11.92 2.33
C ALA A 96 -9.11 13.19 3.11
N ARG A 97 -8.16 13.81 3.84
CA ARG A 97 -8.41 15.07 4.56
C ARG A 97 -8.81 16.20 3.60
N ASN A 98 -8.08 16.35 2.49
CA ASN A 98 -8.40 17.36 1.48
C ASN A 98 -9.80 17.18 0.90
N LEU A 99 -10.18 15.94 0.61
CA LEU A 99 -11.51 15.61 0.11
C LEU A 99 -12.60 15.93 1.15
N VAL A 100 -12.41 15.53 2.41
CA VAL A 100 -13.38 15.80 3.50
C VAL A 100 -13.53 17.30 3.74
N THR A 101 -12.45 18.07 3.76
CA THR A 101 -12.51 19.53 3.91
C THR A 101 -13.32 20.16 2.78
N GLU A 102 -13.05 19.76 1.54
CA GLU A 102 -13.75 20.31 0.37
C GLU A 102 -15.25 19.97 0.37
N LEU A 103 -15.61 18.77 0.81
CA LEU A 103 -17.01 18.36 0.97
C LEU A 103 -17.75 19.12 2.08
N LYS A 104 -17.05 19.64 3.10
CA LYS A 104 -17.65 20.45 4.17
C LYS A 104 -17.85 21.92 3.80
N THR A 105 -17.10 22.40 2.83
CA THR A 105 -17.15 23.80 2.36
C THR A 105 -18.09 24.02 1.18
N ARG A 106 -18.76 22.96 0.71
CA ARG A 106 -19.77 22.96 -0.35
C ARG A 106 -21.14 22.73 0.26
#